data_AF-A0A968TX29-F1
#
_entry.id   AF-A0A968TX29-F1
#
_cell.length_a   1.000
_cell.length_b   1.000
_cell.length_c   1.000
_cell.angle_alpha   90.00
_cell.angle_beta   90.00
_cell.angle_gamma   90.00
#
_symmetry.space_group_name_H-M   'P 1'
#
loop_
_entity.id
_entity.type
_entity.pdbx_description
1 polymer ?
#
loop_
_entity_poly.entity_id
_entity_poly.type
_entity_poly.pdbx_seq_one_letter_code
_entity_poly.pdbx_strand_id
1 'polypeptide(L)' 'MAMAESLYRTQVLEEVDKLPREYLPVLLKVIQAFREGLTLPSAETSFRQGWQEAVSGQTHPIAELWKDVDAA' A
#
# COMPACT_ATOMS: atom_id res chain seq x y z
N MET A 1 10.34 -1.03 20.55
CA MET A 1 9.86 -0.68 19.19
C MET A 1 9.57 0.82 19.05
N ALA A 2 8.94 1.49 20.03
CA ALA A 2 8.65 2.94 19.98
C ALA A 2 9.86 3.86 19.73
N MET A 3 11.06 3.51 20.22
CA MET A 3 12.29 4.30 20.00
C MET A 3 12.78 4.28 18.55
N ALA A 4 12.57 3.17 17.83
CA ALA A 4 12.97 3.06 16.43
C ALA A 4 12.04 3.88 15.52
N GLU A 5 10.75 3.87 15.82
CA GLU A 5 9.74 4.67 15.12
C GLU A 5 10.04 6.18 15.23
N SER A 6 10.43 6.65 16.42
CA SER A 6 10.81 8.05 16.62
C SER A 6 12.12 8.42 15.89
N LEU A 7 13.08 7.49 15.82
CA LEU A 7 14.37 7.72 15.13
C LEU A 7 14.17 7.88 13.61
N TYR A 8 13.46 6.94 12.98
CA TYR A 8 13.20 7.01 11.54
C TYR A 8 12.32 8.21 11.17
N ARG A 9 11.33 8.55 12.00
CA ARG A 9 10.51 9.74 11.79
C ARG A 9 11.35 11.02 11.81
N THR A 10 12.33 11.10 12.70
CA THR A 10 13.21 12.27 12.82
C THR A 10 14.10 12.41 11.58
N GLN A 11 14.71 11.31 11.11
CA GLN A 11 15.54 11.32 9.90
C GLN A 11 14.74 11.74 8.65
N VAL A 12 13.50 11.26 8.51
CA VAL A 12 12.64 11.65 7.38
C VAL A 12 12.35 13.16 7.39
N LEU A 13 12.08 13.75 8.56
CA LEU A 13 11.83 15.18 8.67
C LEU A 13 13.08 16.01 8.36
N GLU A 14 14.25 15.59 8.84
CA GLU A 14 15.52 16.27 8.53
C GLU A 14 15.83 16.27 7.02
N GLU A 15 15.56 15.19 6.32
CA GLU A 15 15.73 15.13 4.86
C GLU A 15 14.70 16.00 4.13
N VAL A 16 13.46 16.05 4.61
CA VAL A 16 12.42 16.95 4.07
C VAL A 16 12.82 18.41 4.22
N ASP A 17 13.39 18.80 5.36
CA ASP A 17 13.81 20.18 5.63
C ASP A 17 15.00 20.64 4.77
N LYS A 18 15.84 19.71 4.31
CA LYS A 18 16.96 19.99 3.39
C LYS A 18 16.52 20.20 1.95
N LEU A 19 15.29 19.81 1.59
CA LEU A 19 14.80 19.93 0.21
C LEU A 19 14.43 21.38 -0.12
N PRO A 20 14.71 21.84 -1.36
CA PRO A 20 14.20 23.11 -1.83
C PRO A 20 12.67 23.12 -1.82
N ARG A 21 12.07 24.25 -1.42
CA ARG A 21 10.61 24.41 -1.27
C ARG A 21 9.81 24.05 -2.53
N GLU A 22 10.45 24.19 -3.69
CA GLU A 22 9.94 23.90 -5.03
C GLU A 22 9.52 22.43 -5.19
N TYR A 23 10.18 21.51 -4.48
CA TYR A 23 9.95 20.06 -4.59
C TYR A 23 8.97 19.52 -3.54
N LEU A 24 8.63 20.30 -2.51
CA LEU A 24 7.70 19.89 -1.45
C LEU A 24 6.31 19.47 -1.99
N PRO A 25 5.71 20.16 -2.98
CA PRO A 25 4.43 19.73 -3.54
C PRO A 25 4.50 18.38 -4.26
N VAL A 26 5.63 18.09 -4.91
CA VAL A 26 5.85 16.80 -5.59
C VAL A 26 6.05 15.69 -4.54
N LEU A 27 6.86 15.94 -3.52
CA LEU A 27 7.07 15.00 -2.43
C LEU A 27 5.76 14.67 -1.70
N LEU A 28 4.91 15.68 -1.47
CA LEU A 28 3.60 15.46 -0.84
C LEU A 28 2.74 14.50 -1.66
N LYS A 29 2.71 14.63 -2.98
CA LYS A 29 1.98 13.71 -3.87
C LYS A 29 2.52 12.27 -3.78
N VAL A 30 3.83 12.11 -3.71
CA VAL A 30 4.47 10.79 -3.56
C VAL A 30 4.06 10.15 -2.23
N ILE A 31 4.11 10.90 -1.12
CA ILE A 31 3.71 10.40 0.20
C ILE A 31 2.22 10.03 0.22
N GLN A 32 1.36 10.83 -0.42
CA GLN A 32 -0.07 10.53 -0.54
C GLN A 32 -0.32 9.23 -1.30
N ALA A 33 0.30 9.07 -2.48
CA ALA A 33 0.21 7.85 -3.27
C ALA A 33 0.76 6.63 -2.53
N PHE A 34 1.86 6.79 -1.80
CA PHE A 34 2.42 5.74 -0.96
C PHE A 34 1.46 5.33 0.16
N ARG A 35 0.86 6.31 0.86
CA ARG A 35 -0.16 6.05 1.89
C ARG A 35 -1.38 5.34 1.31
N GLU A 36 -1.84 5.76 0.15
CA GLU A 36 -2.95 5.10 -0.56
C GLU A 36 -2.63 3.65 -0.89
N GLY A 37 -1.39 3.33 -1.28
CA GLY A 37 -0.93 1.96 -1.51
C GLY A 37 -0.79 1.12 -0.25
N LEU A 38 -0.55 1.74 0.91
CA LEU A 38 -0.53 1.04 2.21
C LEU A 38 -1.92 0.80 2.76
N THR A 39 -2.90 1.63 2.39
CA THR A 39 -4.29 1.43 2.77
C THR A 39 -4.93 0.40 1.86
N LEU A 40 -5.53 -0.64 2.45
CA LEU A 40 -6.38 -1.55 1.69
C LEU A 40 -7.51 -0.74 1.02
N PRO A 41 -7.92 -1.10 -0.22
CA PRO A 41 -9.09 -0.49 -0.83
C PRO A 41 -10.29 -0.64 0.10
N SER A 42 -11.24 0.30 0.02
CA SER A 42 -12.50 0.15 0.76
C SER A 42 -13.17 -1.17 0.40
N ALA A 43 -13.93 -1.74 1.34
CA ALA A 43 -14.67 -2.99 1.07
C ALA A 43 -15.55 -2.89 -0.19
N GLU A 44 -16.14 -1.71 -0.44
CA GLU A 44 -16.89 -1.43 -1.67
C GLU A 44 -16.01 -1.52 -2.93
N THR A 45 -14.82 -0.93 -2.91
CA THR A 45 -13.88 -0.95 -4.04
C THR A 45 -13.41 -2.37 -4.32
N SER A 46 -13.01 -3.09 -3.26
CA SER A 46 -12.60 -4.49 -3.34
C SER A 46 -13.73 -5.39 -3.87
N PHE A 47 -14.96 -5.18 -3.41
CA PHE A 47 -16.12 -5.95 -3.88
C PHE A 47 -16.44 -5.67 -5.35
N ARG A 48 -16.44 -4.41 -5.75
CA ARG A 48 -16.69 -4.00 -7.14
C ARG A 48 -15.66 -4.63 -8.08
N GLN A 49 -14.39 -4.58 -7.71
CA GLN A 49 -13.31 -5.21 -8.48
C GLN A 49 -13.49 -6.73 -8.54
N GLY A 50 -13.65 -7.40 -7.38
CA GLY A 50 -13.82 -8.85 -7.34
C GLY A 50 -15.06 -9.33 -8.10
N TRP A 51 -16.13 -8.53 -8.13
CA TRP A 51 -17.32 -8.81 -8.93
C TRP A 51 -17.04 -8.76 -10.44
N GLN A 52 -16.26 -7.77 -10.90
CA GLN A 52 -15.84 -7.67 -12.30
C GLN A 52 -14.93 -8.83 -12.71
N GLU A 53 -13.99 -9.20 -11.85
CA GLU A 53 -13.08 -10.35 -12.05
C GLU A 53 -13.89 -11.66 -12.14
N ALA A 54 -14.87 -11.85 -11.25
CA ALA A 54 -15.76 -13.01 -11.29
C ALA A 54 -16.59 -13.10 -12.58
N VAL A 55 -17.21 -11.98 -13.00
CA VAL A 55 -18.02 -11.92 -14.23
C VAL A 55 -17.17 -12.11 -15.49
N SER A 56 -15.92 -11.64 -15.48
CA SER A 56 -14.99 -11.77 -16.62
C SER A 56 -14.26 -13.11 -16.66
N GLY A 57 -14.48 -13.99 -15.68
CA GLY A 57 -13.82 -15.31 -15.60
C GLY A 57 -12.35 -15.24 -15.19
N GLN A 58 -11.89 -14.10 -14.65
CA GLN A 58 -10.56 -13.93 -14.06
C GLN A 58 -10.50 -14.55 -12.67
N THR A 59 -10.87 -15.84 -12.59
CA THR A 59 -10.99 -16.59 -11.35
C THR A 59 -10.06 -17.79 -11.38
N HIS A 60 -9.47 -18.14 -10.25
CA HIS A 60 -8.68 -19.35 -10.10
C HIS A 60 -9.52 -20.48 -9.47
N PRO A 61 -9.33 -21.75 -9.86
CA PRO A 61 -9.97 -22.88 -9.21
C PRO A 61 -9.63 -22.92 -7.71
N ILE A 62 -10.62 -23.24 -6.87
CA ILE A 62 -10.41 -23.35 -5.41
C ILE A 62 -9.34 -24.39 -5.04
N ALA A 63 -9.16 -25.41 -5.88
CA ALA A 63 -8.14 -26.44 -5.70
C ALA A 63 -6.70 -25.90 -5.79
N GLU A 64 -6.50 -24.71 -6.38
CA GLU A 64 -5.18 -24.08 -6.52
C GLU A 64 -4.84 -23.13 -5.36
N LEU A 65 -5.81 -22.78 -4.51
CA LEU A 65 -5.68 -21.72 -3.49
C LEU A 65 -4.56 -21.97 -2.47
N TRP A 66 -4.26 -23.24 -2.16
CA TRP A 66 -3.28 -23.64 -1.14
C TRP A 66 -2.19 -24.56 -1.67
N LYS A 67 -2.02 -24.63 -3.00
CA LYS A 67 -1.12 -25.61 -3.63
C LYS A 67 0.35 -25.45 -3.19
N ASP A 68 0.74 -24.23 -2.81
CA ASP A 68 2.11 -23.86 -2.40
C ASP A 68 2.20 -23.37 -0.95
N VAL A 69 1.12 -23.52 -0.17
CA VAL A 69 1.12 -23.20 1.26
C VAL A 69 1.16 -24.51 2.02
N ASP A 70 2.32 -24.83 2.60
CA ASP A 70 2.45 -25.92 3.56
C ASP A 70 1.56 -25.57 4.77
N ALA A 71 0.34 -26.08 4.78
CA ALA A 71 -0.50 -26.10 5.97
C ALA A 71 0.11 -27.11 6.94
N ALA A 72 1.01 -26.62 7.79
CA ALA A 72 1.56 -27.35 8.93
C ALA A 72 0.50 -27.62 10.01
#